data_AF-A0A7C2HZU6-F1
#
_entry.id   AF-A0A7C2HZU6-F1
#
_cell.length_a   1.000
_cell.length_b   1.000
_cell.length_c   1.000
_cell.angle_alpha   90.00
_cell.angle_beta   90.00
_cell.angle_gamma   90.00
#
_symmetry.space_group_name_H-M   'P 1'
#
loop_
_entity.id
_entity.type
_entity.pdbx_description
1 polymer ?
#
loop_
_entity_poly.entity_id
_entity_poly.type
_entity_poly.pdbx_seq_one_letter_code
_entity_poly.pdbx_strand_id
1 'polypeptide(L)'
;MALWFAPETYTEEERAILSRYFTNLDGPVFALVNLPEVVKGALFARYSRTAKPLRRLFLDEFAEQVEDAGAAAAVGVARAERLYDRVFFEYGDDSVAQLGGVHLACEQASQLLTKAIEWGRLAAYLEQSTRYMRYDDRPAGRWRV
;
A
#
# COMPACT_ATOMS: atom_id res chain seq x y z
N MET A 1 6.28 -19.99 -29.35
CA MET A 1 7.22 -19.99 -28.20
C MET A 1 6.46 -20.51 -27.01
N ALA A 2 6.90 -21.62 -26.39
CA ALA A 2 6.24 -22.14 -25.20
C ALA A 2 6.41 -21.15 -24.05
N LEU A 3 5.32 -20.84 -23.35
CA LEU A 3 5.38 -20.03 -22.13
C LEU A 3 6.06 -20.87 -21.03
N TRP A 4 6.97 -20.25 -20.28
CA TRP A 4 7.68 -20.88 -19.16
C TRP A 4 6.89 -20.81 -17.84
N PHE A 5 5.64 -20.34 -17.90
CA PHE A 5 4.70 -20.22 -16.79
C PHE A 5 3.30 -20.63 -17.27
N ALA A 6 2.42 -20.98 -16.34
CA ALA A 6 1.02 -21.27 -16.64
C ALA A 6 0.23 -19.94 -16.73
N PRO A 7 -0.28 -19.54 -17.91
CA PRO A 7 -1.11 -18.36 -18.03
C PRO A 7 -2.51 -18.63 -17.50
N GLU A 8 -3.13 -17.61 -16.93
CA GLU A 8 -4.55 -17.62 -16.60
C GLU A 8 -5.30 -16.71 -17.57
N THR A 9 -6.44 -17.21 -18.08
CA THR A 9 -7.32 -16.46 -18.97
C THR A 9 -8.40 -15.76 -18.18
N TYR A 10 -8.72 -14.53 -18.57
CA TYR A 10 -9.77 -13.72 -17.98
C TYR A 10 -10.78 -13.29 -19.05
N THR A 11 -12.04 -13.12 -18.67
CA THR A 11 -13.05 -12.51 -19.54
C THR A 11 -12.76 -11.02 -19.75
N GLU A 12 -13.44 -10.39 -20.71
CA GLU A 12 -13.24 -8.95 -20.95
C GLU A 12 -13.65 -8.11 -19.73
N GLU A 13 -14.71 -8.52 -19.04
CA GLU A 13 -15.19 -7.87 -17.82
C GLU A 13 -14.17 -8.02 -16.68
N GLU A 14 -13.64 -9.22 -16.49
CA GLU A 14 -12.59 -9.49 -15.49
C GLU A 14 -11.33 -8.68 -15.80
N ARG A 15 -10.92 -8.59 -17.07
CA ARG A 15 -9.78 -7.77 -17.49
C ARG A 15 -10.03 -6.29 -17.20
N ALA A 16 -11.24 -5.79 -17.45
CA ALA A 16 -11.60 -4.39 -17.19
C ALA A 16 -11.58 -4.02 -15.69
N ILE A 17 -11.87 -4.97 -14.81
CA ILE A 17 -11.72 -4.80 -13.36
C ILE A 17 -10.24 -4.87 -12.99
N LEU A 18 -9.55 -5.94 -13.39
CA LEU A 18 -8.15 -6.20 -13.02
C LEU A 18 -7.21 -5.09 -13.51
N SER A 19 -7.42 -4.53 -14.70
CA SER A 19 -6.56 -3.48 -15.27
C SER A 19 -6.51 -2.19 -14.43
N ARG A 20 -7.45 -2.00 -13.51
CA ARG A 20 -7.46 -0.85 -12.59
C ARG A 20 -6.49 -1.05 -11.42
N TYR A 21 -6.21 -2.30 -11.06
CA TYR A 21 -5.52 -2.67 -9.83
C TYR A 21 -4.22 -3.46 -10.05
N PHE A 22 -3.98 -3.98 -11.27
CA PHE A 22 -2.81 -4.78 -11.60
C PHE A 22 -2.09 -4.21 -12.83
N THR A 23 -0.77 -4.10 -12.77
CA THR A 23 0.02 -3.52 -13.88
C THR A 23 0.21 -4.45 -15.08
N ASN A 24 0.00 -5.76 -14.92
CA ASN A 24 0.13 -6.76 -15.99
C ASN A 24 -0.81 -7.95 -15.72
N LEU A 25 -1.60 -8.33 -16.73
CA LEU A 25 -2.57 -9.44 -16.66
C LEU A 25 -2.09 -10.71 -17.36
N ASP A 26 -1.12 -10.59 -18.26
CA ASP A 26 -0.73 -11.68 -19.15
C ASP A 26 0.55 -12.38 -18.66
N GLY A 27 1.42 -11.66 -17.93
CA GLY A 27 2.69 -12.15 -17.39
C GLY A 27 2.66 -12.55 -15.90
N PRO A 28 3.64 -13.35 -15.44
CA PRO A 28 3.70 -13.83 -14.05
C PRO A 28 4.21 -12.79 -13.05
N VAL A 29 4.70 -11.63 -13.52
CA VAL A 29 5.24 -10.54 -12.70
C VAL A 29 4.38 -9.30 -12.91
N PHE A 30 3.85 -8.75 -11.81
CA PHE A 30 2.97 -7.60 -11.81
C PHE A 30 3.01 -6.90 -10.44
N ALA A 31 2.55 -5.65 -10.38
CA ALA A 31 2.37 -4.89 -9.15
C ALA A 31 0.89 -4.59 -8.88
N LEU A 32 0.53 -4.46 -7.60
CA LEU A 32 -0.78 -3.95 -7.17
C LEU A 32 -0.76 -2.42 -7.14
N VAL A 33 -1.72 -1.78 -7.78
CA VAL A 33 -1.88 -0.32 -7.84
C VAL A 33 -3.31 0.06 -7.46
N ASN A 34 -3.54 1.30 -7.04
CA ASN A 34 -4.88 1.86 -6.78
C ASN A 34 -5.77 1.07 -5.79
N LEU A 35 -5.20 0.12 -5.04
CA LEU A 35 -5.88 -0.58 -3.95
C LEU A 35 -5.54 0.10 -2.62
N PRO A 36 -6.51 0.21 -1.68
CA PRO A 36 -6.21 0.61 -0.32
C PRO A 36 -5.18 -0.35 0.33
N GLU A 37 -4.25 0.18 1.13
CA GLU A 37 -3.18 -0.63 1.76
C GLU A 37 -3.74 -1.79 2.60
N VAL A 38 -4.84 -1.55 3.31
CA VAL A 38 -5.56 -2.57 4.09
C VAL A 38 -6.00 -3.75 3.20
N VAL A 39 -6.52 -3.45 2.01
CA VAL A 39 -6.98 -4.47 1.06
C VAL A 39 -5.79 -5.24 0.49
N LYS A 40 -4.67 -4.59 0.20
CA LYS A 40 -3.44 -5.28 -0.24
C LYS A 40 -2.96 -6.25 0.84
N GLY A 41 -2.94 -5.80 2.10
CA GLY A 41 -2.59 -6.63 3.24
C GLY A 41 -3.51 -7.84 3.38
N ALA A 42 -4.83 -7.62 3.36
CA ALA A 42 -5.86 -8.65 3.37
C ALA A 42 -5.63 -9.72 2.29
N LEU A 43 -5.41 -9.25 1.07
CA LEU A 43 -5.28 -10.07 -0.11
C LEU A 43 -4.04 -10.95 0.00
N PHE A 44 -2.90 -10.41 0.44
CA PHE A 44 -1.68 -11.19 0.65
C PHE A 44 -1.80 -12.18 1.81
N ALA A 45 -2.47 -11.79 2.91
CA ALA A 45 -2.76 -12.69 4.02
C ALA A 45 -3.56 -13.91 3.56
N ARG A 46 -4.64 -13.66 2.81
CA ARG A 46 -5.49 -14.70 2.23
C ARG A 46 -4.74 -15.54 1.20
N TYR A 47 -3.92 -14.91 0.36
CA TYR A 47 -3.09 -15.55 -0.66
C TYR A 47 -2.14 -16.59 -0.07
N SER A 48 -1.56 -16.32 1.11
CA SER A 48 -0.66 -17.26 1.78
C SER A 48 -1.32 -18.60 2.17
N ARG A 49 -2.66 -18.70 2.13
CA ARG A 49 -3.46 -19.84 2.58
C ARG A 49 -4.38 -20.40 1.48
N THR A 50 -4.09 -20.13 0.21
CA THR A 50 -4.87 -20.66 -0.94
C THR A 50 -3.94 -21.05 -2.08
N ALA A 51 -4.40 -21.97 -2.92
CA ALA A 51 -3.70 -22.37 -4.15
C ALA A 51 -4.08 -21.49 -5.36
N LYS A 52 -5.05 -20.58 -5.21
CA LYS A 52 -5.49 -19.68 -6.30
C LYS A 52 -4.39 -18.66 -6.64
N PRO A 53 -4.20 -18.31 -7.92
CA PRO A 53 -3.42 -17.13 -8.31
C PRO A 53 -3.97 -15.85 -7.68
N LEU A 54 -3.11 -14.86 -7.41
CA LEU A 54 -3.49 -13.63 -6.71
C LEU A 54 -4.62 -12.85 -7.41
N ARG A 55 -4.59 -12.81 -8.75
CA ARG A 55 -5.61 -12.11 -9.57
C ARG A 55 -6.98 -12.80 -9.50
N ARG A 56 -7.01 -14.14 -9.58
CA ARG A 56 -8.23 -14.92 -9.39
C ARG A 56 -8.79 -14.76 -7.98
N LEU A 57 -7.92 -14.83 -6.97
CA LEU A 57 -8.30 -14.58 -5.59
C LEU A 57 -8.94 -13.19 -5.42
N PHE A 58 -8.34 -12.16 -6.01
CA PHE A 58 -8.88 -10.81 -5.97
C PHE A 58 -10.28 -10.73 -6.61
N LEU A 59 -10.47 -11.30 -7.80
CA LEU A 59 -11.77 -11.33 -8.47
C LEU A 59 -12.82 -12.04 -7.64
N ASP A 60 -12.50 -13.21 -7.12
CA ASP A 60 -13.45 -14.07 -6.41
C ASP A 60 -13.86 -13.52 -5.04
N GLU A 61 -12.94 -12.86 -4.34
CA GLU A 61 -13.11 -12.58 -2.90
C GLU A 61 -13.08 -11.07 -2.55
N PHE A 62 -12.53 -10.20 -3.41
CA PHE A 62 -12.25 -8.79 -3.08
C PHE A 62 -12.84 -7.76 -4.05
N ALA A 63 -13.02 -8.09 -5.34
CA ALA A 63 -13.36 -7.12 -6.38
C ALA A 63 -14.64 -6.32 -6.07
N GLU A 64 -15.73 -7.00 -5.69
CA GLU A 64 -17.01 -6.36 -5.37
C GLU A 64 -16.87 -5.33 -4.25
N GLN A 65 -16.12 -5.66 -3.20
CA GLN A 65 -15.95 -4.82 -2.02
C GLN A 65 -15.11 -3.57 -2.32
N VAL A 66 -14.15 -3.70 -3.25
CA VAL A 66 -13.30 -2.59 -3.69
C VAL A 66 -14.04 -1.65 -4.62
N GLU A 67 -14.83 -2.17 -5.57
CA GLU A 67 -15.65 -1.34 -6.47
C GLU A 67 -16.71 -0.54 -5.67
N ASP A 68 -17.30 -1.18 -4.66
CA ASP A 68 -18.19 -0.55 -3.70
C ASP A 68 -17.54 0.59 -2.88
N ALA A 69 -16.24 0.48 -2.61
CA ALA A 69 -15.48 1.49 -1.87
C ALA A 69 -15.02 2.65 -2.78
N GLY A 70 -14.64 2.35 -4.03
CA GLY A 70 -14.18 3.34 -5.02
C GLY A 70 -15.28 4.31 -5.48
N ALA A 71 -16.54 3.87 -5.50
CA ALA A 71 -17.68 4.75 -5.78
C ALA A 71 -18.00 5.75 -4.66
N ALA A 72 -17.46 5.54 -3.45
CA ALA A 72 -17.82 6.27 -2.24
C ALA A 72 -16.67 7.16 -1.71
N ALA A 73 -15.98 7.90 -2.59
CA ALA A 73 -14.95 8.88 -2.21
C ALA A 73 -15.45 10.02 -1.27
N ALA A 74 -16.73 10.04 -0.88
CA ALA A 74 -17.32 11.01 0.04
C ALA A 74 -17.91 10.40 1.35
N VAL A 75 -17.96 9.08 1.54
CA VAL A 75 -18.55 8.46 2.76
C VAL A 75 -17.72 7.25 3.20
N GLY A 76 -16.49 7.49 3.65
CA GLY A 76 -15.43 6.48 3.60
C GLY A 76 -14.77 6.03 4.90
N VAL A 77 -15.37 6.20 6.09
CA VAL A 77 -14.76 5.72 7.35
C VAL A 77 -15.43 4.44 7.83
N ALA A 78 -16.74 4.48 8.13
CA ALA A 78 -17.46 3.32 8.71
C ALA A 78 -17.52 2.07 7.80
N ARG A 79 -17.39 2.21 6.48
CA ARG A 79 -17.41 1.08 5.54
C ARG A 79 -16.02 0.50 5.31
N ALA A 80 -14.98 1.35 5.28
CA ALA A 80 -13.60 0.91 5.29
C ALA A 80 -13.29 0.17 6.60
N GLU A 81 -13.83 0.62 7.74
CA GLU A 81 -13.77 -0.07 9.02
C GLU A 81 -14.43 -1.45 8.99
N ARG A 82 -15.59 -1.63 8.33
CA ARG A 82 -16.20 -2.97 8.22
C ARG A 82 -15.42 -3.94 7.33
N LEU A 83 -14.80 -3.43 6.25
CA LEU A 83 -13.90 -4.22 5.41
C LEU A 83 -12.62 -4.57 6.18
N TYR A 84 -12.08 -3.58 6.91
CA TYR A 84 -10.96 -3.73 7.82
C TYR A 84 -11.26 -4.77 8.91
N ASP A 85 -12.39 -4.66 9.61
CA ASP A 85 -12.79 -5.56 10.70
C ASP A 85 -12.98 -7.00 10.19
N ARG A 86 -13.64 -7.20 9.05
CA ARG A 86 -13.82 -8.55 8.48
C ARG A 86 -12.47 -9.17 8.12
N VAL A 87 -11.63 -8.42 7.42
CA VAL A 87 -10.29 -8.87 7.00
C VAL A 87 -9.38 -9.12 8.21
N PHE A 88 -9.32 -8.17 9.12
CA PHE A 88 -8.39 -8.18 10.26
C PHE A 88 -8.79 -9.27 11.26
N PHE A 89 -10.09 -9.47 11.47
CA PHE A 89 -10.61 -10.53 12.32
C PHE A 89 -10.41 -11.93 11.72
N GLU A 90 -10.52 -12.10 10.40
CA GLU A 90 -10.34 -13.40 9.75
C GLU A 90 -8.86 -13.79 9.50
N TYR A 91 -7.99 -12.80 9.25
CA TYR A 91 -6.62 -13.06 8.77
C TYR A 91 -5.49 -12.60 9.70
N GLY A 92 -5.83 -12.13 10.91
CA GLY A 92 -4.95 -11.58 11.96
C GLY A 92 -3.53 -12.13 12.03
N ASP A 93 -2.62 -11.51 11.27
CA ASP A 93 -1.19 -11.77 11.28
C ASP A 93 -0.48 -10.42 11.24
N ASP A 94 0.39 -10.16 12.22
CA ASP A 94 1.13 -8.89 12.35
C ASP A 94 2.01 -8.59 11.12
N SER A 95 2.35 -9.60 10.31
CA SER A 95 3.06 -9.42 9.03
C SER A 95 2.25 -8.63 7.99
N VAL A 96 0.92 -8.63 8.09
CA VAL A 96 0.02 -7.90 7.19
C VAL A 96 0.12 -6.39 7.41
N ALA A 97 0.32 -5.97 8.66
CA ALA A 97 0.50 -4.56 9.01
C ALA A 97 1.80 -3.97 8.43
N GLN A 98 2.82 -4.80 8.16
CA GLN A 98 4.08 -4.37 7.56
C GLN A 98 3.98 -4.02 6.07
N LEU A 99 2.88 -4.40 5.41
CA LEU A 99 2.65 -4.10 4.00
C LEU A 99 2.14 -2.67 3.76
N GLY A 100 1.73 -1.96 4.82
CA GLY A 100 1.33 -0.55 4.75
C GLY A 100 2.52 0.41 4.93
N GLY A 101 2.73 1.28 3.96
CA GLY A 101 3.69 2.40 4.05
C GLY A 101 3.00 3.72 4.40
N VAL A 102 3.72 4.64 5.06
CA VAL A 102 3.23 5.99 5.38
C VAL A 102 4.21 7.05 4.86
N HIS A 103 3.68 8.15 4.35
CA HIS A 103 4.46 9.34 4.05
C HIS A 103 4.45 10.26 5.27
N LEU A 104 5.60 10.41 5.92
CA LEU A 104 5.76 11.20 7.13
C LEU A 104 6.57 12.47 6.83
N ALA A 105 6.02 13.64 7.18
CA ALA A 105 6.76 14.90 7.15
C ALA A 105 7.14 15.30 8.58
N CYS A 106 8.44 15.48 8.82
CA CYS A 106 8.97 15.95 10.10
C CYS A 106 9.45 17.41 9.94
N GLU A 107 8.63 18.36 10.38
CA GLU A 107 8.99 19.78 10.32
C GLU A 107 9.71 20.25 11.58
N GLN A 108 10.58 21.25 11.43
CA GLN A 108 11.38 21.83 12.52
C GLN A 108 12.23 20.80 13.29
N ALA A 109 12.59 19.69 12.65
CA ALA A 109 13.56 18.74 13.16
C ALA A 109 14.98 19.36 13.15
N SER A 110 15.71 19.21 14.24
CA SER A 110 17.13 19.56 14.32
C SER A 110 17.97 18.58 13.49
N GLN A 111 19.18 18.98 13.08
CA GLN A 111 20.10 18.07 12.38
C GLN A 111 20.42 16.80 13.20
N LEU A 112 20.41 16.92 14.53
CA LEU A 112 20.62 15.77 15.42
C LEU A 112 19.42 14.81 15.38
N LEU A 113 18.20 15.34 15.43
CA LEU A 113 16.98 14.54 15.32
C LEU A 113 16.85 13.89 13.94
N THR A 114 17.11 14.63 12.86
CA THR A 114 17.13 14.08 11.50
C THR A 114 18.09 12.90 11.40
N LYS A 115 19.30 13.03 11.96
CA LYS A 115 20.27 11.92 11.95
C LYS A 115 19.78 10.69 12.71
N ALA A 116 19.07 10.88 13.83
CA ALA A 116 18.48 9.78 14.59
C ALA A 116 17.36 9.08 13.78
N ILE A 117 16.51 9.82 13.08
CA ILE A 117 15.44 9.29 12.22
C ILE A 117 16.01 8.51 11.03
N GLU A 118 17.03 9.05 10.38
CA GLU A 118 17.64 8.50 9.16
C GLU A 118 18.64 7.36 9.39
N TRP A 119 18.93 7.03 10.65
CA TRP A 119 19.80 5.90 10.96
C TRP A 119 19.15 4.56 10.60
N GLY A 120 17.82 4.51 10.56
CA GLY A 120 17.05 3.34 10.15
C GLY A 120 17.25 2.99 8.66
N ARG A 121 16.95 1.74 8.28
CA ARG A 121 16.97 1.27 6.88
C ARG A 121 15.58 0.81 6.40
N LEU A 122 14.55 1.17 7.15
CA LEU A 122 13.17 0.71 6.93
C LEU A 122 12.30 1.74 6.20
N ALA A 123 12.87 2.88 5.79
CA ALA A 123 12.19 3.94 5.09
C ALA A 123 13.08 4.53 3.98
N ALA A 124 12.46 5.34 3.12
CA ALA A 124 13.16 6.26 2.24
C ALA A 124 13.14 7.66 2.87
N TYR A 125 14.27 8.37 2.81
CA TYR A 125 14.44 9.67 3.46
C TYR A 125 14.66 10.78 2.43
N LEU A 126 14.10 11.96 2.73
CA LEU A 126 14.34 13.19 1.99
C LEU A 126 14.46 14.35 2.99
N GLU A 127 15.70 14.77 3.25
CA GLU A 127 16.03 15.88 4.13
C GLU A 127 16.18 17.20 3.36
N GLN A 128 15.86 18.32 4.01
CA GLN A 128 16.25 19.65 3.53
C GLN A 128 17.78 19.80 3.50
N SER A 129 18.36 19.99 2.30
CA SER A 129 19.82 20.01 2.18
C SER A 129 20.45 21.29 2.74
N THR A 130 21.38 21.12 3.69
CA THR A 130 22.21 22.20 4.23
C THR A 130 23.14 22.86 3.21
N ARG A 131 23.28 22.27 2.01
CA ARG A 131 23.97 22.88 0.87
C ARG A 131 23.21 24.08 0.29
N TYR A 132 21.89 24.11 0.44
CA TYR A 132 21.02 25.14 -0.14
C TYR A 132 20.31 25.98 0.92
N MET A 133 20.12 25.47 2.13
CA MET A 133 19.48 26.20 3.23
C MET A 133 20.32 26.13 4.50
N ARG A 134 20.42 27.25 5.22
CA ARG A 134 21.06 27.27 6.52
C ARG A 134 20.08 26.86 7.62
N TYR A 135 20.63 26.25 8.67
CA TYR A 135 19.91 25.75 9.84
C TYR A 135 20.29 26.53 11.12
N ASP A 136 20.79 27.76 10.95
CA ASP A 136 21.19 28.69 12.01
C ASP A 136 20.05 29.67 12.39
N ASP A 137 18.88 29.51 11.78
CA ASP A 137 17.68 30.30 12.07
C ASP A 137 16.92 29.78 13.30
N ARG A 138 16.07 30.66 13.85
CA ARG A 138 15.20 30.36 14.99
C ARG A 138 13.74 30.64 14.64
N PRO A 139 13.05 29.71 13.97
CA PRO A 139 11.63 29.86 13.66
C PRO A 139 10.83 30.19 14.92
N ALA A 140 10.05 31.27 14.86
CA ALA A 140 9.28 31.79 16.00
C ALA A 140 10.11 31.97 17.31
N GLY A 141 11.40 32.30 17.18
CA GLY A 141 12.32 32.52 18.30
C GLY A 141 12.81 31.25 19.00
N ARG A 142 12.49 30.06 18.48
CA ARG A 142 12.85 28.77 19.06
C ARG A 142 13.89 28.04 18.21
N TRP A 143 14.70 27.22 18.87
CA TRP A 143 15.54 26.26 18.16
C TRP A 143 14.69 25.08 17.70
N ARG A 144 15.04 24.55 16.53
CA ARG A 144 14.52 23.27 16.03
C ARG A 144 14.89 22.15 17.02
N VAL A 145 13.99 21.19 17.20
CA VAL A 145 14.11 20.10 18.20
C VAL A 145 14.70 18.86 17.58
#